data_AF-A0A1G9WIA1-F1
#
_entry.id   AF-A0A1G9WIA1-F1
#
_cell.length_a   1.000
_cell.length_b   1.000
_cell.length_c   1.000
_cell.angle_alpha   90.00
_cell.angle_beta   90.00
_cell.angle_gamma   90.00
#
_symmetry.space_group_name_H-M   'P 1'
#
loop_
_entity.id
_entity.type
_entity.pdbx_description
1 polymer ?
#
loop_
_entity_poly.entity_id
_entity_poly.type
_entity_poly.pdbx_seq_one_letter_code
_entity_poly.pdbx_strand_id
1 'polypeptide(L)'
;MPEVIAGLEIPETAAVAEATRFIQETTSPLIYHHSRRVFLFGLIHARKLGVEPDPELLYVAAMFHDTGLLAPLPGVEQRFEIDGADHARKFLLDRGFSTAAAETVWTAIALHTTPGIPGRMAPEIATTHLGVLTDAIGFDLDGLEPSQLGEILAVHVGTSRTSFCKCSSTGSATAPKPRTAP
;
A
#
# COMPACT_ATOMS: atom_id res chain seq x y z
N MET A 1 -1.86 -14.67 -18.62
CA MET A 1 -2.69 -15.27 -17.55
C MET A 1 -2.39 -14.40 -16.37
N PRO A 2 -3.38 -13.66 -15.86
CA PRO A 2 -3.14 -12.62 -14.87
C PRO A 2 -2.38 -13.21 -13.69
N GLU A 3 -1.40 -12.44 -13.21
CA GLU A 3 -0.70 -12.80 -11.98
C GLU A 3 -1.73 -12.77 -10.85
N VAL A 4 -1.88 -13.90 -10.15
CA VAL A 4 -2.80 -14.04 -9.02
C VAL A 4 -1.98 -14.35 -7.77
N ILE A 5 -2.14 -13.53 -6.74
CA ILE A 5 -1.50 -13.72 -5.44
C ILE A 5 -2.62 -13.78 -4.40
N ALA A 6 -2.72 -14.86 -3.63
CA ALA A 6 -3.70 -14.96 -2.55
C ALA A 6 -5.17 -14.75 -3.01
N GLY A 7 -5.48 -15.22 -4.22
CA GLY A 7 -6.79 -15.02 -4.86
C GLY A 7 -7.11 -13.56 -5.24
N LEU A 8 -6.09 -12.72 -5.36
CA LEU A 8 -6.17 -11.32 -5.78
C LEU A 8 -5.47 -11.17 -7.13
N GLU A 9 -6.18 -10.62 -8.11
CA GLU A 9 -5.68 -10.44 -9.46
C GLU A 9 -4.88 -9.15 -9.57
N ILE A 10 -3.78 -9.20 -10.31
CA ILE A 10 -3.02 -8.03 -10.72
C ILE A 10 -3.37 -7.75 -12.19
N PRO A 11 -3.77 -6.51 -12.53
CA PRO A 11 -4.21 -6.21 -13.89
C PRO A 11 -3.09 -6.43 -14.91
N GLU A 12 -3.40 -7.13 -16.00
CA GLU A 12 -2.48 -7.32 -17.12
C GLU A 12 -2.56 -6.14 -18.11
N THR A 13 -2.09 -4.96 -17.69
CA THR A 13 -2.09 -3.77 -18.56
C THR A 13 -0.69 -3.19 -18.75
N ALA A 14 -0.52 -2.42 -19.82
CA ALA A 14 0.75 -1.75 -20.11
C ALA A 14 1.14 -0.78 -18.97
N ALA A 15 0.17 -0.04 -18.43
CA ALA A 15 0.38 0.88 -17.32
C ALA A 15 0.86 0.16 -16.06
N VAL A 16 0.24 -0.97 -15.70
CA VAL A 16 0.66 -1.79 -14.54
C VAL A 16 2.07 -2.34 -14.74
N ALA A 17 2.38 -2.88 -15.92
CA ALA A 17 3.71 -3.41 -16.22
C ALA A 17 4.79 -2.32 -16.17
N GLU A 18 4.50 -1.13 -16.70
CA GLU A 18 5.41 0.01 -16.69
C GLU A 18 5.60 0.60 -15.30
N ALA A 19 4.53 0.76 -14.52
CA ALA A 19 4.62 1.21 -13.13
C ALA A 19 5.47 0.25 -12.31
N THR A 20 5.29 -1.05 -12.49
CA THR A 20 6.08 -2.10 -11.83
C THR A 20 7.57 -1.94 -12.14
N ARG A 21 7.93 -1.86 -13.43
CA ARG A 21 9.33 -1.67 -13.83
C ARG A 21 9.91 -0.36 -13.29
N PHE A 22 9.18 0.74 -13.42
CA PHE A 22 9.62 2.05 -12.95
C PHE A 22 9.97 2.00 -11.46
N ILE A 23 9.11 1.43 -10.62
CA ILE A 23 9.36 1.35 -9.17
C ILE A 23 10.51 0.38 -8.85
N GLN A 24 10.64 -0.74 -9.57
CA GLN A 24 11.78 -1.64 -9.40
C GLN A 24 13.12 -0.98 -9.75
N GLU A 25 13.14 -0.10 -10.76
CA GLU A 25 14.35 0.57 -11.24
C GLU A 25 14.72 1.81 -10.41
N THR A 26 13.73 2.49 -9.83
CA THR A 26 13.92 3.79 -9.16
C THR A 26 13.88 3.73 -7.64
N THR A 27 13.42 2.60 -7.07
CA THR A 27 13.26 2.46 -5.61
C THR A 27 14.00 1.26 -5.05
N SER A 28 14.08 1.18 -3.72
CA SER A 28 14.66 0.00 -3.06
C SER A 28 13.71 -1.21 -3.15
N PRO A 29 14.23 -2.45 -3.08
CA PRO A 29 13.39 -3.65 -2.99
C PRO A 29 12.36 -3.59 -1.85
N LEU A 30 12.69 -2.90 -0.75
CA LEU A 30 11.79 -2.73 0.38
C LEU A 30 10.57 -1.87 0.02
N ILE A 31 10.76 -0.74 -0.67
CA ILE A 31 9.66 0.12 -1.14
C ILE A 31 8.83 -0.59 -2.21
N TYR A 32 9.46 -1.31 -3.13
CA TYR A 32 8.76 -2.12 -4.12
C TYR A 32 7.84 -3.16 -3.46
N HIS A 33 8.38 -3.96 -2.53
CA HIS A 33 7.58 -4.99 -1.85
C HIS A 33 6.52 -4.37 -0.93
N HIS A 34 6.80 -3.25 -0.26
CA HIS A 34 5.81 -2.48 0.50
C HIS A 34 4.63 -2.08 -0.40
N SER A 35 4.90 -1.39 -1.50
CA SER A 35 3.89 -0.91 -2.45
C SER A 35 3.02 -2.04 -3.02
N ARG A 36 3.64 -3.18 -3.30
CA ARG A 36 2.91 -4.38 -3.75
C ARG A 36 1.98 -4.95 -2.67
N ARG A 37 2.41 -4.98 -1.40
CA ARG A 37 1.53 -5.39 -0.30
C ARG A 37 0.41 -4.39 -0.06
N VAL A 38 0.68 -3.08 -0.16
CA VAL A 38 -0.34 -2.02 -0.10
C VAL A 38 -1.44 -2.24 -1.13
N PHE A 39 -1.10 -2.54 -2.38
CA PHE A 39 -2.09 -2.87 -3.42
C PHE A 39 -2.96 -4.07 -3.02
N LEU A 40 -2.34 -5.18 -2.60
CA LEU A 40 -3.04 -6.41 -2.27
C LEU A 40 -3.94 -6.25 -1.03
N PHE A 41 -3.46 -5.56 0.00
CA PHE A 41 -4.28 -5.23 1.17
C PHE A 41 -5.42 -4.27 0.81
N GLY A 42 -5.17 -3.30 -0.08
CA GLY A 42 -6.21 -2.43 -0.61
C GLY A 42 -7.34 -3.20 -1.27
N LEU A 43 -7.02 -4.21 -2.10
CA LEU A 43 -8.03 -5.10 -2.70
C LEU A 43 -8.82 -5.92 -1.67
N ILE A 44 -8.17 -6.38 -0.59
CA ILE A 44 -8.89 -7.09 0.50
C ILE A 44 -9.86 -6.13 1.19
N HIS A 45 -9.44 -4.91 1.49
CA HIS A 45 -10.31 -3.89 2.07
C HIS A 45 -11.45 -3.48 1.14
N ALA A 46 -11.20 -3.39 -0.17
CA ALA A 46 -12.24 -3.15 -1.16
C ALA A 46 -13.36 -4.20 -1.07
N ARG A 47 -12.98 -5.49 -1.03
CA ARG A 47 -13.91 -6.61 -0.86
C ARG A 47 -14.68 -6.54 0.46
N LYS A 48 -14.01 -6.25 1.58
CA LYS A 48 -14.64 -6.10 2.90
C LYS A 48 -15.66 -4.97 2.94
N LEU A 49 -15.37 -3.86 2.26
CA LEU A 49 -16.23 -2.67 2.23
C LEU A 49 -17.34 -2.76 1.17
N GLY A 50 -17.29 -3.74 0.26
CA GLY A 50 -18.23 -3.85 -0.85
C GLY A 50 -18.08 -2.71 -1.87
N VAL A 51 -16.86 -2.21 -2.04
CA VAL A 51 -16.53 -1.15 -3.02
C VAL A 51 -15.64 -1.70 -4.12
N GLU A 52 -15.72 -1.10 -5.31
CA GLU A 52 -15.03 -1.56 -6.51
C GLU A 52 -14.14 -0.43 -7.05
N PRO A 53 -12.86 -0.34 -6.63
CA PRO A 53 -11.91 0.57 -7.24
C PRO A 53 -11.55 0.12 -8.65
N ASP A 54 -11.24 1.08 -9.53
CA ASP A 54 -10.52 0.77 -10.76
C ASP A 54 -9.17 0.14 -10.40
N PRO A 55 -8.91 -1.11 -10.83
CA PRO A 55 -7.75 -1.84 -10.34
C PRO A 55 -6.44 -1.31 -10.93
N GLU A 56 -6.45 -0.65 -12.10
CA GLU A 56 -5.26 0.01 -12.64
C GLU A 56 -4.93 1.26 -11.83
N LEU A 57 -5.95 2.05 -11.46
CA LEU A 57 -5.74 3.27 -10.67
C LEU A 57 -5.29 2.95 -9.25
N LEU A 58 -5.91 1.95 -8.60
CA LEU A 58 -5.46 1.47 -7.29
C LEU A 58 -4.01 0.95 -7.34
N TYR A 59 -3.66 0.21 -8.41
CA TYR A 59 -2.30 -0.28 -8.59
C TYR A 59 -1.31 0.86 -8.73
N VAL A 60 -1.56 1.83 -9.62
CA VAL A 60 -0.66 2.98 -9.80
C VAL A 60 -0.56 3.81 -8.52
N ALA A 61 -1.67 4.05 -7.81
CA ALA A 61 -1.65 4.76 -6.53
C ALA A 61 -0.76 4.04 -5.50
N ALA A 62 -0.93 2.74 -5.34
CA ALA A 62 -0.12 1.93 -4.42
C ALA A 62 1.36 1.92 -4.82
N MET A 63 1.68 1.83 -6.11
CA MET A 63 3.06 1.79 -6.59
C MET A 63 3.80 3.11 -6.44
N PHE A 64 3.10 4.25 -6.57
CA PHE A 64 3.74 5.56 -6.56
C PHE A 64 3.71 6.29 -5.21
N HIS A 65 2.93 5.82 -4.22
CA HIS A 65 2.64 6.63 -3.03
C HIS A 65 3.86 7.13 -2.25
N ASP A 66 4.93 6.33 -2.23
CA ASP A 66 6.18 6.64 -1.52
C ASP A 66 7.31 7.15 -2.42
N THR A 67 7.06 7.34 -3.73
CA THR A 67 8.12 7.77 -4.67
C THR A 67 8.71 9.13 -4.33
N GLY A 68 7.92 10.02 -3.73
CA GLY A 68 8.40 11.32 -3.26
C GLY A 68 9.45 11.25 -2.15
N LEU A 69 9.59 10.12 -1.43
CA LEU A 69 10.67 9.93 -0.46
C LEU A 69 12.04 9.83 -1.13
N LEU A 70 12.09 9.41 -2.40
CA LEU A 70 13.30 9.08 -3.13
C LEU A 70 13.61 10.06 -4.27
N ALA A 71 12.56 10.66 -4.84
CA ALA A 71 12.67 11.60 -5.94
C ALA A 71 11.84 12.86 -5.63
N PRO A 72 12.35 13.79 -4.80
CA PRO A 72 11.69 15.09 -4.63
C PRO A 72 11.77 15.90 -5.93
N LEU A 73 10.74 16.71 -6.23
CA LEU A 73 10.76 17.55 -7.43
C LEU A 73 11.81 18.68 -7.29
N PRO A 74 12.68 18.89 -8.31
CA PRO A 74 13.70 19.92 -8.22
C PRO A 74 13.10 21.33 -8.12
N GLY A 75 13.59 22.12 -7.16
CA GLY A 75 13.26 23.55 -7.03
C GLY A 75 11.92 23.86 -6.36
N VAL A 76 11.25 22.86 -5.78
CA VAL A 76 10.03 23.03 -4.98
C VAL A 76 10.22 22.33 -3.64
N GLU A 77 10.00 23.05 -2.53
CA GLU A 77 9.95 22.43 -1.20
C GLU A 77 8.50 22.07 -0.88
N GLN A 78 8.20 20.76 -0.88
CA GLN A 78 6.87 20.25 -0.59
C GLN A 78 6.90 18.91 0.15
N ARG A 79 5.72 18.46 0.53
CA ARG A 79 5.50 17.16 1.18
C ARG A 79 5.81 16.02 0.20
N PHE A 80 6.45 14.96 0.66
CA PHE A 80 6.76 13.80 -0.17
C PHE A 80 5.50 13.16 -0.76
N GLU A 81 4.37 13.25 -0.06
CA GLU A 81 3.08 12.77 -0.58
C GLU A 81 2.65 13.54 -1.83
N ILE A 82 2.95 14.84 -1.90
CA ILE A 82 2.66 15.68 -3.07
C ILE A 82 3.63 15.38 -4.20
N ASP A 83 4.93 15.21 -3.90
CA ASP A 83 5.90 14.79 -4.91
C ASP A 83 5.51 13.44 -5.55
N GLY A 84 5.13 12.44 -4.74
CA GLY A 84 4.70 11.15 -5.25
C GLY A 84 3.41 11.25 -6.09
N ALA A 85 2.47 12.07 -5.64
CA ALA A 85 1.23 12.32 -6.36
C ALA A 85 1.49 12.97 -7.74
N ASP A 86 2.38 13.96 -7.81
CA ASP A 86 2.76 14.64 -9.05
C ASP A 86 3.45 13.69 -10.04
N HIS A 87 4.34 12.80 -9.56
CA HIS A 87 4.94 11.76 -10.39
C HIS A 87 3.90 10.81 -10.99
N ALA A 88 2.96 10.33 -10.17
CA ALA A 88 1.90 9.43 -10.63
C ALA A 88 0.96 10.11 -11.64
N ARG A 89 0.59 11.36 -11.37
CA ARG A 89 -0.25 12.16 -12.26
C ARG A 89 0.42 12.34 -13.62
N LYS A 90 1.70 12.71 -13.64
CA LYS A 90 2.46 12.78 -14.89
C LYS A 90 2.52 11.42 -15.59
N PHE A 91 2.82 10.35 -14.86
CA PHE A 91 2.90 9.00 -15.39
C PHE A 91 1.61 8.59 -16.12
N LEU A 92 0.45 8.86 -15.54
CA LEU A 92 -0.86 8.53 -16.10
C LEU A 92 -1.20 9.39 -17.32
N LEU A 93 -1.01 10.71 -17.23
CA LEU A 93 -1.30 11.62 -18.33
C LEU A 93 -0.44 11.33 -19.56
N ASP A 94 0.85 11.04 -19.38
CA ASP A 94 1.76 10.66 -20.47
C ASP A 94 1.32 9.36 -21.17
N ARG A 95 0.47 8.54 -20.52
CA ARG A 95 -0.07 7.27 -21.02
C ARG A 95 -1.50 7.37 -21.52
N GLY A 96 -2.05 8.58 -21.62
CA GLY A 96 -3.36 8.82 -22.20
C GLY A 96 -4.54 8.53 -21.26
N PHE A 97 -4.29 8.34 -19.96
CA PHE A 97 -5.38 8.30 -18.98
C PHE A 97 -6.08 9.65 -18.91
N SER A 98 -7.37 9.64 -18.58
CA SER A 98 -8.12 10.88 -18.42
C SER A 98 -7.59 11.71 -17.26
N THR A 99 -7.78 13.04 -17.33
CA THR A 99 -7.45 13.92 -16.20
C THR A 99 -8.17 13.49 -14.92
N ALA A 100 -9.44 13.09 -15.01
CA ALA A 100 -10.18 12.61 -13.84
C ALA A 100 -9.52 11.39 -13.18
N ALA A 101 -9.08 10.41 -13.97
CA ALA A 101 -8.35 9.24 -13.46
C ALA A 101 -7.02 9.64 -12.80
N ALA A 102 -6.28 10.57 -13.42
CA ALA A 102 -5.03 11.08 -12.88
C ALA A 102 -5.23 11.85 -11.56
N GLU A 103 -6.31 12.65 -11.45
CA GLU A 103 -6.66 13.37 -10.21
C GLU A 103 -7.11 12.41 -9.10
N THR A 104 -7.80 11.31 -9.43
CA THR A 104 -8.14 10.27 -8.44
C THR A 104 -6.88 9.66 -7.82
N VAL A 105 -5.91 9.27 -8.66
CA VAL A 105 -4.63 8.69 -8.21
C VAL A 105 -3.79 9.73 -7.46
N TRP A 106 -3.71 10.95 -7.97
CA TRP A 106 -3.04 12.05 -7.28
C TRP A 106 -3.62 12.25 -5.88
N THR A 107 -4.95 12.25 -5.76
CA THR A 107 -5.65 12.43 -4.48
C THR A 107 -5.41 11.25 -3.53
N ALA A 108 -5.45 10.02 -4.05
CA ALA A 108 -5.18 8.82 -3.28
C ALA A 108 -3.78 8.87 -2.64
N ILE A 109 -2.78 9.30 -3.41
CA ILE A 109 -1.41 9.45 -2.93
C ILE A 109 -1.29 10.66 -2.01
N ALA A 110 -1.77 11.85 -2.38
CA ALA A 110 -1.62 13.06 -1.55
C ALA A 110 -2.21 12.89 -0.13
N LEU A 111 -3.25 12.06 0.01
CA LEU A 111 -3.96 11.84 1.27
C LEU A 111 -3.63 10.50 1.95
N HIS A 112 -2.71 9.69 1.42
CA HIS A 112 -2.49 8.31 1.93
C HIS A 112 -2.04 8.27 3.40
N THR A 113 -1.37 9.32 3.90
CA THR A 113 -0.97 9.48 5.31
C THR A 113 -1.97 10.27 6.16
N THR A 114 -3.05 10.77 5.57
CA THR A 114 -3.97 11.73 6.22
C THR A 114 -5.14 10.98 6.87
N PRO A 115 -5.20 10.88 8.20
CA PRO A 115 -6.25 10.13 8.88
C PRO A 115 -7.62 10.81 8.74
N GLY A 116 -8.67 9.99 8.68
CA GLY A 116 -10.07 10.45 8.78
C GLY A 116 -10.70 11.03 7.52
N ILE A 117 -9.92 11.23 6.45
CA ILE A 117 -10.40 11.78 5.17
C ILE A 117 -10.62 10.67 4.10
N PRO A 118 -9.62 9.81 3.77
CA PRO A 118 -9.70 8.92 2.62
C PRO A 118 -10.90 7.97 2.62
N GLY A 119 -11.30 7.47 3.80
CA GLY A 119 -12.43 6.55 3.95
C GLY A 119 -13.81 7.12 3.58
N ARG A 120 -13.91 8.42 3.27
CA ARG A 120 -15.15 9.09 2.80
C ARG A 120 -15.12 9.43 1.31
N MET A 121 -14.08 9.03 0.60
CA MET A 121 -13.81 9.41 -0.79
C MET A 121 -14.02 8.23 -1.74
N ALA A 122 -13.54 8.36 -2.99
CA ALA A 122 -13.63 7.31 -3.99
C ALA A 122 -12.95 6.00 -3.52
N PRO A 123 -13.39 4.84 -4.04
CA PRO A 123 -12.86 3.53 -3.62
C PRO A 123 -11.34 3.42 -3.69
N GLU A 124 -10.70 3.97 -4.72
CA GLU A 124 -9.24 3.96 -4.90
C GLU A 124 -8.56 4.68 -3.72
N ILE A 125 -9.05 5.86 -3.38
CA ILE A 125 -8.51 6.72 -2.32
C ILE A 125 -8.64 6.01 -0.96
N ALA A 126 -9.83 5.49 -0.66
CA ALA A 126 -10.08 4.79 0.59
C ALA A 126 -9.22 3.54 0.75
N THR A 127 -9.12 2.73 -0.32
CA THR A 127 -8.46 1.43 -0.26
C THR A 127 -6.95 1.52 -0.36
N THR A 128 -6.38 2.51 -1.07
CA THR A 128 -4.94 2.84 -0.97
C THR A 128 -4.56 3.18 0.46
N HIS A 129 -5.32 4.07 1.12
CA HIS A 129 -5.05 4.45 2.51
C HIS A 129 -5.11 3.24 3.45
N LEU A 130 -6.14 2.40 3.35
CA LEU A 130 -6.26 1.21 4.19
C LEU A 130 -5.14 0.20 3.92
N GLY A 131 -4.73 0.01 2.66
CA GLY A 131 -3.58 -0.82 2.30
C GLY A 131 -2.28 -0.33 2.94
N VAL A 132 -2.05 0.99 2.93
CA VAL A 132 -0.89 1.62 3.61
C VAL A 132 -0.95 1.36 5.11
N LEU A 133 -2.09 1.62 5.76
CA LEU A 133 -2.23 1.41 7.20
C LEU A 133 -1.99 -0.07 7.59
N THR A 134 -2.51 -1.00 6.80
CA THR A 134 -2.31 -2.42 7.05
C THR A 134 -0.84 -2.81 6.93
N ASP A 135 -0.12 -2.38 5.90
CA ASP A 135 1.29 -2.78 5.73
C ASP A 135 2.23 -2.06 6.69
N ALA A 136 2.05 -0.74 6.87
CA ALA A 136 2.98 0.10 7.62
C ALA A 136 2.82 -0.05 9.14
N ILE A 137 1.58 -0.12 9.65
CA ILE A 137 1.31 -0.12 11.09
C ILE A 137 0.54 -1.35 11.59
N GLY A 138 0.15 -2.26 10.70
CA GLY A 138 -0.56 -3.49 11.05
C GLY A 138 -2.05 -3.29 11.32
N PHE A 139 -2.66 -2.26 10.73
CA PHE A 139 -4.10 -2.00 10.87
C PHE A 139 -4.93 -3.16 10.31
N ASP A 140 -5.90 -3.64 11.10
CA ASP A 140 -6.87 -4.69 10.74
C ASP A 140 -6.23 -6.01 10.24
N LEU A 141 -5.00 -6.31 10.64
CA LEU A 141 -4.33 -7.58 10.29
C LEU A 141 -5.10 -8.80 10.83
N ASP A 142 -5.67 -8.70 12.03
CA ASP A 142 -6.45 -9.77 12.65
C ASP A 142 -7.77 -10.03 11.92
N GLY A 143 -8.23 -9.08 11.10
CA GLY A 143 -9.40 -9.25 10.25
C GLY A 143 -9.10 -9.90 8.90
N LEU A 144 -7.84 -10.19 8.56
CA LEU A 144 -7.46 -10.83 7.30
C LEU A 144 -7.42 -12.35 7.44
N GLU A 145 -7.75 -13.06 6.37
CA GLU A 145 -7.62 -14.52 6.34
C GLU A 145 -6.15 -14.92 6.49
N PRO A 146 -5.79 -15.77 7.48
CA PRO A 146 -4.38 -16.09 7.77
C PRO A 146 -3.62 -16.72 6.59
N SER A 147 -4.30 -17.55 5.79
CA SER A 147 -3.74 -18.14 4.57
C SER A 147 -3.41 -17.06 3.53
N GLN A 148 -4.36 -16.13 3.32
CA GLN A 148 -4.21 -15.04 2.38
C GLN A 148 -3.04 -14.12 2.76
N LEU A 149 -2.94 -13.75 4.04
CA LEU A 149 -1.82 -12.99 4.57
C LEU A 149 -0.48 -13.73 4.39
N GLY A 150 -0.46 -15.04 4.68
CA GLY A 150 0.72 -15.89 4.52
C GLY A 150 1.25 -15.91 3.08
N GLU A 151 0.37 -16.04 2.10
CA GLU A 151 0.73 -16.04 0.68
C GLU A 151 1.31 -14.68 0.22
N ILE A 152 0.67 -13.57 0.60
CA ILE A 152 1.14 -12.22 0.27
C ILE A 152 2.57 -12.00 0.82
N LEU A 153 2.80 -12.36 2.08
CA LEU A 153 4.10 -12.19 2.74
C LEU A 153 5.18 -13.14 2.22
N ALA A 154 4.80 -14.29 1.67
CA ALA A 154 5.72 -15.23 1.05
C ALA A 154 6.25 -14.71 -0.30
N VAL A 155 5.40 -14.04 -1.09
CA VAL A 155 5.78 -13.48 -2.41
C VAL A 155 6.47 -12.11 -2.27
N HIS A 156 5.99 -11.27 -1.36
CA HIS A 156 6.50 -9.91 -1.17
C HIS A 156 7.18 -9.73 0.17
N VAL A 157 8.43 -10.21 0.22
CA VAL A 157 9.29 -10.22 1.41
C VAL A 157 9.65 -8.80 1.86
N GLY A 158 9.80 -8.61 3.17
CA GLY A 158 10.20 -7.32 3.75
C GLY A 158 9.67 -7.14 5.18
N THR A 159 10.05 -6.04 5.81
CA THR A 159 9.60 -5.69 7.16
C THR A 159 8.24 -4.99 7.10
N SER A 160 7.18 -5.72 6.78
CA SER A 160 5.88 -5.40 7.35
C SER A 160 5.91 -5.80 8.83
N ARG A 161 5.21 -5.06 9.71
CA ARG A 161 5.21 -5.34 11.15
C ARG A 161 4.64 -6.74 11.50
N THR A 162 4.12 -7.49 10.53
CA THR A 162 3.84 -8.94 10.64
C THR A 162 5.08 -9.77 11.02
N SER A 163 6.30 -9.34 10.69
CA SER A 163 7.53 -9.97 11.20
C SER A 163 7.79 -9.67 12.69
N PHE A 164 7.24 -8.56 13.21
CA PHE A 164 7.35 -8.17 14.62
C PHE A 164 6.32 -8.93 15.49
N CYS A 165 5.10 -9.13 14.99
CA CYS A 165 4.02 -9.82 15.74
C CYS A 165 4.20 -11.35 15.85
N LYS A 166 5.00 -11.99 14.99
CA LYS A 166 5.39 -13.40 15.19
C LYS A 166 6.30 -13.62 16.40
N CYS A 167 6.96 -12.57 16.92
CA CYS A 167 7.78 -12.68 18.12
C CYS A 167 6.97 -12.62 19.43
N SER A 168 5.73 -12.13 19.41
CA SER A 168 4.91 -11.94 20.61
C SER A 168 3.99 -13.13 20.94
N SER A 169 3.82 -14.11 20.05
CA SER A 169 2.96 -15.28 20.31
C SER A 169 3.70 -16.53 20.82
N THR A 170 5.02 -16.48 21.00
CA THR A 170 5.83 -17.60 21.55
C THR A 170 6.57 -17.24 22.85
N GLY A 171 6.13 -16.21 23.57
CA GLY A 171 6.85 -15.71 24.76
C GLY A 171 5.95 -15.17 25.86
N SER A 172 5.07 -16.01 26.43
CA SER A 172 4.53 -15.74 27.77
C SER A 172 4.53 -17.01 28.64
N ALA A 173 5.71 -17.59 28.84
CA ALA A 173 5.99 -18.36 30.03
C ALA A 173 6.25 -17.39 31.20
N THR A 174 5.27 -17.30 32.10
CA THR A 174 5.39 -16.95 33.52
C THR A 174 6.45 -15.91 33.93
N ALA A 175 6.01 -14.68 34.20
CA ALA A 175 6.74 -13.75 35.06
C ALA A 175 6.13 -13.76 36.49
N PRO A 176 6.93 -13.84 37.57
CA PRO A 176 6.42 -13.94 38.94
C PRO A 176 6.02 -12.57 39.51
N LYS A 177 4.97 -12.56 40.35
CA LYS A 177 4.49 -11.36 41.07
C LYS A 177 5.56 -10.78 42.01
N PRO A 178 5.67 -9.44 42.12
CA PRO A 178 6.61 -8.81 43.03
C PRO A 178 6.17 -8.99 44.49
N ARG A 179 7.13 -9.35 45.37
CA ARG A 179 6.96 -9.37 46.82
C ARG A 179 6.91 -7.93 47.33
N THR A 180 5.86 -7.61 48.08
CA THR A 180 5.86 -6.47 49.01
C THR A 180 6.81 -6.79 50.17
N ALA A 181 7.80 -5.93 50.38
CA ALA A 181 8.72 -5.99 51.52
C ALA A 181 8.11 -5.24 52.74
N PRO A 182 8.58 -5.54 53.97
CA PRO A 182 7.83 -5.37 55.22
C PRO A 182 7.70 -3.93 55.72
#